data_AF-A0A074LNA9-F1
#
_entry.id   AF-A0A074LNA9-F1
#
_cell.length_a   1.000
_cell.length_b   1.000
_cell.length_c   1.000
_cell.angle_alpha   90.00
_cell.angle_beta   90.00
_cell.angle_gamma   90.00
#
_symmetry.space_group_name_H-M   'P 1'
#
loop_
_entity.id
_entity.type
_entity.pdbx_description
1 polymer ?
#
loop_
_entity_poly.entity_id
_entity_poly.type
_entity_poly.pdbx_seq_one_letter_code
_entity_poly.pdbx_strand_id
1 'polypeptide(L)'
;MTEVEIPDYNIFMMCDQLNKNALTELSSDYYFRNCRPNELEKWKAFPFDSETIPSEYEDFMNEIIKDSYSVEMETFYKNTIFICNNEDKPVATCSHWKAYSKFNSIHWLKTLKTHEGQGLGRAILSEIMRKFSTKDYPIYIHTQPGSFRAIKLYSDFGFKLLKGGTIGHRVNELEKCLPILSEFMPKKDFDSLEIVDTPSSFIKLLKNETTIQF
;
A
#
# COMPACT_ATOMS: atom_id res chain seq x y z
N MET A 1 -22.19 0.93 10.12
CA MET A 1 -21.66 -0.05 9.14
C MET A 1 -20.66 -0.95 9.87
N THR A 2 -20.48 -2.21 9.50
CA THR A 2 -19.37 -3.04 10.02
C THR A 2 -18.16 -2.95 9.10
N GLU A 3 -16.95 -3.30 9.57
CA GLU A 3 -15.73 -3.23 8.74
C GLU A 3 -15.85 -4.06 7.45
N VAL A 4 -16.59 -5.18 7.49
CA VAL A 4 -16.80 -6.08 6.33
C VAL A 4 -17.82 -5.56 5.32
N GLU A 5 -18.60 -4.54 5.68
CA GLU A 5 -19.60 -3.89 4.82
C GLU A 5 -19.05 -2.64 4.13
N ILE A 6 -17.81 -2.24 4.41
CA ILE A 6 -17.20 -1.07 3.80
C ILE A 6 -17.01 -1.33 2.29
N PRO A 7 -17.57 -0.48 1.40
CA PRO A 7 -17.43 -0.67 -0.04
C PRO A 7 -16.00 -0.45 -0.53
N ASP A 8 -15.63 -1.17 -1.58
CA ASP A 8 -14.34 -1.01 -2.27
C ASP A 8 -14.36 0.22 -3.20
N TYR A 9 -14.26 1.40 -2.59
CA TYR A 9 -14.01 2.65 -3.30
C TYR A 9 -12.52 2.93 -3.47
N ASN A 10 -12.18 3.71 -4.49
CA ASN A 10 -10.79 4.05 -4.80
C ASN A 10 -10.37 5.34 -4.08
N ILE A 11 -9.33 5.23 -3.26
CA ILE A 11 -8.66 6.36 -2.61
C ILE A 11 -7.21 6.38 -3.07
N PHE A 12 -6.70 7.58 -3.33
CA PHE A 12 -5.30 7.77 -3.68
C PHE A 12 -4.65 8.73 -2.69
N MET A 13 -3.40 8.45 -2.33
CA MET A 13 -2.61 9.33 -1.49
C MET A 13 -1.26 9.62 -2.14
N MET A 14 -0.69 10.78 -1.80
CA MET A 14 0.61 11.23 -2.30
C MET A 14 1.46 11.71 -1.13
N CYS A 15 2.68 11.21 -1.03
CA CYS A 15 3.73 11.76 -0.18
C CYS A 15 4.65 12.61 -1.04
N ASP A 16 4.76 13.90 -0.75
CA ASP A 16 5.71 14.82 -1.36
C ASP A 16 7.05 14.84 -0.61
N GLN A 17 7.00 14.59 0.70
CA GLN A 17 8.17 14.52 1.57
C GLN A 17 7.89 13.62 2.77
N LEU A 18 8.84 12.72 3.08
CA LEU A 18 8.77 11.87 4.27
C LEU A 18 8.80 12.67 5.57
N ASN A 19 7.79 12.45 6.42
CA ASN A 19 7.84 12.80 7.83
C ASN A 19 8.74 11.83 8.60
N LYS A 20 9.97 12.24 8.88
CA LYS A 20 10.97 11.41 9.57
C LYS A 20 10.56 11.01 11.00
N ASN A 21 9.66 11.76 11.64
CA ASN A 21 9.19 11.46 12.99
C ASN A 21 8.26 10.22 13.03
N ALA A 22 7.73 9.80 11.88
CA ALA A 22 6.88 8.62 11.78
C ALA A 22 7.65 7.30 11.70
N LEU A 23 8.97 7.39 11.47
CA LEU A 23 9.86 6.24 11.31
C LEU A 23 10.03 5.50 12.63
N THR A 24 9.99 4.18 12.56
CA THR A 24 10.30 3.31 13.69
C THR A 24 11.26 2.20 13.28
N GLU A 25 11.95 1.66 14.27
CA GLU A 25 12.76 0.46 14.12
C GLU A 25 11.88 -0.80 14.29
N LEU A 26 12.37 -1.92 13.76
CA LEU A 26 11.76 -3.22 13.94
C LEU A 26 12.14 -3.79 15.32
N SER A 27 11.21 -4.47 16.00
CA SER A 27 11.56 -5.22 17.23
C SER A 27 12.60 -6.31 16.91
N SER A 28 13.48 -6.60 17.87
CA SER A 28 14.49 -7.65 17.75
C SER A 28 13.91 -9.06 17.60
N ASP A 29 12.62 -9.24 17.85
CA ASP A 29 11.91 -10.52 17.67
C ASP A 29 11.63 -10.84 16.19
N TYR A 30 11.92 -9.90 15.29
CA TYR A 30 11.67 -10.00 13.86
C TYR A 30 12.89 -9.51 13.05
N TYR A 31 12.91 -9.86 11.77
CA TYR A 31 13.87 -9.31 10.82
C TYR A 31 13.26 -9.05 9.45
N PHE A 32 13.89 -8.17 8.68
CA PHE A 32 13.55 -7.91 7.29
C PHE A 32 14.26 -8.89 6.36
N ARG A 33 13.56 -9.35 5.33
CA ARG A 33 14.19 -9.96 4.16
C ARG A 33 13.33 -9.75 2.92
N ASN A 34 13.95 -9.88 1.76
CA ASN A 34 13.19 -9.88 0.51
C ASN A 34 12.34 -11.15 0.33
N CYS A 35 11.25 -11.02 -0.43
CA CYS A 35 10.48 -12.15 -0.93
C CYS A 35 11.34 -12.99 -1.87
N ARG A 36 11.35 -14.31 -1.69
CA ARG A 36 12.14 -15.23 -2.51
C ARG A 36 11.33 -15.69 -3.74
N PRO A 37 11.99 -16.11 -4.84
CA PRO A 37 11.29 -16.58 -6.03
C PRO A 37 10.25 -17.67 -5.79
N ASN A 38 10.55 -18.62 -4.90
CA ASN A 38 9.66 -19.71 -4.52
C ASN A 38 8.56 -19.31 -3.50
N GLU A 39 8.42 -18.02 -3.18
CA GLU A 39 7.41 -17.49 -2.25
C GLU A 39 6.35 -16.62 -2.91
N LEU A 40 6.29 -16.60 -4.25
CA LEU A 40 5.28 -15.83 -4.97
C LEU A 40 3.85 -16.20 -4.54
N GLU A 41 3.53 -17.48 -4.45
CA GLU A 41 2.19 -17.93 -4.03
C GLU A 41 1.89 -17.56 -2.57
N LYS A 42 2.91 -17.56 -1.70
CA LYS A 42 2.78 -17.09 -0.32
C LYS A 42 2.47 -15.58 -0.28
N TRP A 43 3.15 -14.79 -1.11
CA TRP A 43 2.87 -13.36 -1.24
C TRP A 43 1.45 -13.12 -1.78
N LYS A 44 1.01 -13.91 -2.77
CA LYS A 44 -0.34 -13.81 -3.33
C LYS A 44 -1.44 -14.18 -2.32
N ALA A 45 -1.19 -15.13 -1.42
CA ALA A 45 -2.13 -15.52 -0.37
C ALA A 45 -2.22 -14.51 0.79
N PHE A 46 -1.20 -13.65 0.93
CA PHE A 46 -1.01 -12.76 2.08
C PHE A 46 -2.19 -11.80 2.35
N PRO A 47 -2.84 -11.18 1.35
CA PRO A 47 -3.99 -10.30 1.57
C PRO A 47 -5.17 -10.98 2.27
N PHE A 48 -5.27 -12.30 2.16
CA PHE A 48 -6.42 -13.08 2.64
C PHE A 48 -6.21 -13.67 4.04
N ASP A 49 -5.07 -13.39 4.69
CA ASP A 49 -4.70 -14.01 5.97
C ASP A 49 -4.74 -15.55 5.92
N SER A 50 -4.37 -16.14 4.77
CA SER A 50 -4.44 -17.57 4.46
C SER A 50 -3.10 -18.12 3.98
N GLU A 51 -2.92 -19.44 4.06
CA GLU A 51 -1.74 -20.13 3.49
C GLU A 51 -1.81 -20.26 1.96
N THR A 52 -3.04 -20.27 1.42
CA THR A 52 -3.31 -20.36 -0.03
C THR A 52 -4.29 -19.28 -0.46
N ILE A 53 -4.24 -18.92 -1.75
CA ILE A 53 -5.19 -17.98 -2.34
C ILE A 53 -6.58 -18.64 -2.36
N PRO A 54 -7.65 -17.97 -1.92
CA PRO A 54 -9.01 -18.48 -2.13
C PRO A 54 -9.33 -18.54 -3.62
N SER A 55 -10.00 -19.60 -4.06
CA SER A 55 -10.24 -19.91 -5.48
C SER A 55 -10.84 -18.75 -6.29
N GLU A 56 -11.75 -18.00 -5.69
CA GLU A 56 -12.46 -16.87 -6.29
C GLU A 56 -11.55 -15.66 -6.55
N TYR A 57 -10.35 -15.61 -5.96
CA TYR A 57 -9.38 -14.55 -6.15
C TYR A 57 -8.16 -14.98 -6.96
N GLU A 58 -8.05 -16.25 -7.36
CA GLU A 58 -6.85 -16.76 -8.05
C GLU A 58 -6.57 -16.02 -9.36
N ASP A 59 -7.60 -15.85 -10.21
CA ASP A 59 -7.48 -15.12 -11.47
C ASP A 59 -7.10 -13.65 -11.27
N PHE A 60 -7.72 -12.99 -10.28
CA PHE A 60 -7.41 -11.61 -9.93
C PHE A 60 -5.94 -11.44 -9.49
N MET A 61 -5.45 -12.34 -8.66
CA MET A 61 -4.05 -12.32 -8.21
C MET A 61 -3.08 -12.59 -9.35
N ASN A 62 -3.43 -13.49 -10.27
CA ASN A 62 -2.64 -13.77 -11.48
C ASN A 62 -2.60 -12.57 -12.44
N GLU A 63 -3.71 -11.85 -12.59
CA GLU A 63 -3.80 -10.61 -13.37
C GLU A 63 -2.88 -9.53 -12.80
N ILE A 64 -2.83 -9.36 -11.47
CA ILE A 64 -1.92 -8.41 -10.83
C ILE A 64 -0.46 -8.73 -11.13
N ILE A 65 -0.06 -10.00 -11.03
CA ILE A 65 1.31 -10.40 -11.38
C ILE A 65 1.59 -10.10 -12.84
N LYS A 66 0.69 -10.51 -13.74
CA LYS A 66 0.82 -10.31 -15.18
C LYS A 66 0.97 -8.83 -15.53
N ASP A 67 0.07 -7.99 -15.04
CA ASP A 67 -0.03 -6.61 -15.48
C ASP A 67 0.96 -5.68 -14.78
N SER A 68 1.30 -5.97 -13.52
CA SER A 68 2.13 -5.08 -12.69
C SER A 68 3.60 -5.48 -12.65
N TYR A 69 3.90 -6.78 -12.62
CA TYR A 69 5.23 -7.27 -12.20
C TYR A 69 5.93 -8.21 -13.19
N SER A 70 5.18 -8.86 -14.10
CA SER A 70 5.69 -10.00 -14.89
C SER A 70 6.89 -9.67 -15.78
N VAL A 71 6.99 -8.43 -16.25
CA VAL A 71 8.11 -7.96 -17.08
C VAL A 71 9.43 -7.94 -16.31
N GLU A 72 9.37 -7.73 -14.98
CA GLU A 72 10.55 -7.57 -14.14
C GLU A 72 10.40 -8.33 -12.80
N MET A 73 10.16 -9.64 -12.86
CA MET A 73 9.98 -10.46 -11.65
C MET A 73 11.19 -10.42 -10.71
N GLU A 74 12.42 -10.33 -11.23
CA GLU A 74 13.60 -10.13 -10.37
C GLU A 74 13.53 -8.81 -9.58
N THR A 75 13.07 -7.74 -10.21
CA THR A 75 12.83 -6.45 -9.57
C THR A 75 11.72 -6.56 -8.53
N PHE A 76 10.64 -7.31 -8.83
CA PHE A 76 9.57 -7.58 -7.87
C PHE A 76 10.09 -8.23 -6.59
N TYR A 77 10.91 -9.28 -6.70
CA TYR A 77 11.48 -9.95 -5.53
C TYR A 77 12.43 -9.04 -4.74
N LYS A 78 13.25 -8.22 -5.44
CA LYS A 78 14.15 -7.24 -4.81
C LYS A 78 13.41 -6.09 -4.11
N ASN A 79 12.23 -5.73 -4.58
CA ASN A 79 11.47 -4.61 -4.06
C ASN A 79 10.32 -5.01 -3.12
N THR A 80 10.05 -6.30 -2.97
CA THR A 80 9.08 -6.85 -2.03
C THR A 80 9.81 -7.32 -0.78
N ILE A 81 9.45 -6.72 0.35
CA ILE A 81 10.03 -7.01 1.66
C ILE A 81 9.00 -7.79 2.49
N PHE A 82 9.49 -8.78 3.23
CA PHE A 82 8.80 -9.40 4.33
C PHE A 82 9.45 -9.02 5.66
N ILE A 83 8.62 -8.81 6.68
CA ILE A 83 9.03 -9.00 8.07
C ILE A 83 8.79 -10.48 8.39
N CYS A 84 9.81 -11.15 8.92
CA CYS A 84 9.75 -12.55 9.34
C CYS A 84 9.98 -12.67 10.85
N ASN A 85 9.35 -13.67 11.46
CA ASN A 85 9.63 -14.07 12.84
C ASN A 85 10.91 -14.93 12.92
N ASN A 86 11.27 -15.38 14.13
CA ASN A 86 12.45 -16.24 14.38
C ASN A 86 12.42 -17.61 13.67
N GLU A 87 11.29 -18.02 13.10
CA GLU A 87 11.13 -19.27 12.33
C GLU A 87 11.20 -19.04 10.80
N ASP A 88 11.64 -17.85 10.35
CA ASP A 88 11.65 -17.43 8.94
C ASP A 88 10.26 -17.37 8.28
N LYS A 89 9.19 -17.32 9.09
CA LYS A 89 7.81 -17.18 8.61
C LYS A 89 7.46 -15.70 8.37
N PRO A 90 7.04 -15.30 7.16
CA PRO A 90 6.56 -13.96 6.89
C PRO A 90 5.29 -13.62 7.70
N VAL A 91 5.29 -12.46 8.36
CA VAL A 91 4.20 -11.95 9.20
C VAL A 91 3.71 -10.56 8.80
N ALA A 92 4.50 -9.83 8.01
CA ALA A 92 4.06 -8.65 7.27
C ALA A 92 4.79 -8.54 5.93
N THR A 93 4.19 -7.85 4.98
CA THR A 93 4.73 -7.58 3.64
C THR A 93 4.51 -6.13 3.24
N CYS A 94 5.41 -5.59 2.43
CA CYS A 94 5.24 -4.34 1.72
C CYS A 94 6.19 -4.33 0.52
N SER A 95 5.71 -3.79 -0.59
CA SER A 95 6.49 -3.63 -1.82
C SER A 95 6.60 -2.15 -2.18
N HIS A 96 7.67 -1.80 -2.87
CA HIS A 96 7.72 -0.54 -3.62
C HIS A 96 7.84 -0.85 -5.11
N TRP A 97 7.16 -0.07 -5.95
CA TRP A 97 7.14 -0.32 -7.38
C TRP A 97 7.26 0.98 -8.17
N LYS A 98 7.81 0.89 -9.39
CA LYS A 98 7.80 2.01 -10.32
C LYS A 98 6.68 1.80 -11.32
N ALA A 99 5.46 2.16 -10.93
CA ALA A 99 4.26 1.95 -11.74
C ALA A 99 4.42 2.60 -13.13
N TYR A 100 4.13 1.80 -14.17
CA TYR A 100 4.25 2.17 -15.58
C TYR A 100 5.64 2.67 -15.99
N SER A 101 6.69 2.34 -15.23
CA SER A 101 8.03 2.96 -15.33
C SER A 101 8.04 4.49 -15.15
N LYS A 102 6.97 5.09 -14.61
CA LYS A 102 6.73 6.54 -14.59
C LYS A 102 6.89 7.17 -13.21
N PHE A 103 6.38 6.56 -12.15
CA PHE A 103 6.42 7.12 -10.79
C PHE A 103 6.57 6.03 -9.74
N ASN A 104 7.05 6.41 -8.55
CA ASN A 104 7.21 5.49 -7.44
C ASN A 104 5.88 5.31 -6.69
N SER A 105 5.56 4.08 -6.36
CA SER A 105 4.40 3.71 -5.57
C SER A 105 4.75 2.72 -4.46
N ILE A 106 3.93 2.73 -3.41
CA ILE A 106 3.94 1.70 -2.36
C ILE A 106 2.84 0.70 -2.69
N HIS A 107 3.21 -0.56 -2.86
CA HIS A 107 2.27 -1.63 -3.17
C HIS A 107 2.20 -2.65 -2.05
N TRP A 108 0.96 -3.02 -1.76
CA TRP A 108 0.48 -3.96 -0.74
C TRP A 108 1.30 -4.05 0.53
N LEU A 109 1.06 -3.06 1.40
CA LEU A 109 1.33 -3.17 2.81
C LEU A 109 0.26 -4.03 3.47
N LYS A 110 0.64 -5.16 4.06
CA LYS A 110 -0.25 -6.00 4.86
C LYS A 110 0.51 -6.60 6.04
N THR A 111 -0.12 -6.63 7.20
CA THR A 111 0.29 -7.42 8.37
C THR A 111 -0.76 -8.50 8.59
N LEU A 112 -0.33 -9.72 8.95
CA LEU A 112 -1.27 -10.78 9.31
C LEU A 112 -2.12 -10.33 10.50
N LYS A 113 -3.42 -10.65 10.51
CA LYS A 113 -4.36 -10.26 11.59
C LYS A 113 -3.85 -10.61 12.98
N THR A 114 -3.22 -11.78 13.14
CA THR A 114 -2.64 -12.25 14.41
C THR A 114 -1.43 -11.43 14.88
N HIS A 115 -0.88 -10.58 14.03
CA HIS A 115 0.31 -9.75 14.28
C HIS A 115 0.02 -8.23 14.15
N GLU A 116 -1.23 -7.84 13.91
CA GLU A 116 -1.64 -6.44 13.92
C GLU A 116 -1.48 -5.80 15.30
N GLY A 117 -1.37 -4.47 15.34
CA GLY A 117 -1.21 -3.72 16.60
C GLY A 117 0.20 -3.76 17.21
N GLN A 118 1.13 -4.53 16.65
CA GLN A 118 2.51 -4.67 17.13
C GLN A 118 3.51 -3.72 16.46
N GLY A 119 3.04 -2.77 15.64
CA GLY A 119 3.90 -1.81 14.94
C GLY A 119 4.60 -2.33 13.67
N LEU A 120 4.38 -3.58 13.26
CA LEU A 120 5.07 -4.19 12.10
C LEU A 120 4.80 -3.45 10.78
N GLY A 121 3.55 -3.05 10.52
CA GLY A 121 3.20 -2.24 9.34
C GLY A 121 3.97 -0.92 9.28
N ARG A 122 4.18 -0.26 10.43
CA ARG A 122 4.99 0.96 10.51
C ARG A 122 6.46 0.69 10.28
N ALA A 123 7.00 -0.39 10.87
CA ALA A 123 8.41 -0.75 10.73
C ALA A 123 8.75 -1.08 9.26
N ILE A 124 7.93 -1.87 8.56
CA ILE A 124 8.21 -2.20 7.16
C ILE A 124 8.04 -1.00 6.21
N LEU A 125 7.06 -0.13 6.47
CA LEU A 125 6.93 1.11 5.72
C LEU A 125 8.13 2.04 5.99
N SER A 126 8.65 2.07 7.22
CA SER A 126 9.88 2.79 7.57
C SER A 126 11.07 2.31 6.75
N GLU A 127 11.28 1.00 6.70
CA GLU A 127 12.36 0.38 5.92
C GLU A 127 12.29 0.75 4.44
N ILE A 128 11.10 0.72 3.83
CA ILE A 128 10.92 1.11 2.43
C ILE A 128 11.13 2.61 2.25
N MET A 129 10.49 3.44 3.07
CA MET A 129 10.53 4.89 2.91
C MET A 129 11.94 5.47 3.10
N ARG A 130 12.80 4.81 3.90
CA ARG A 130 14.22 5.16 4.05
C ARG A 130 15.04 5.00 2.77
N LYS A 131 14.59 4.15 1.83
CA LYS A 131 15.31 3.89 0.56
C LYS A 131 15.14 5.01 -0.46
N PHE A 132 14.09 5.82 -0.32
CA PHE A 132 13.81 6.90 -1.25
C PHE A 132 14.63 8.16 -0.91
N SER A 133 15.21 8.74 -1.95
CA SER A 133 15.87 10.04 -1.92
C SER A 133 14.93 11.14 -2.41
N THR A 134 15.31 12.40 -2.27
CA THR A 134 14.45 13.55 -2.63
C THR A 134 14.00 13.56 -4.09
N LYS A 135 14.80 12.99 -5.01
CA LYS A 135 14.45 12.86 -6.44
C LYS A 135 13.40 11.79 -6.75
N ASP A 136 13.12 10.91 -5.79
CA ASP A 136 12.18 9.79 -5.97
C ASP A 136 10.74 10.19 -5.64
N TYR A 137 10.55 11.35 -5.01
CA TYR A 137 9.24 11.93 -4.70
C TYR A 137 8.65 12.66 -5.92
N PRO A 138 7.32 12.74 -6.02
CA PRO A 138 6.32 12.20 -5.09
C PRO A 138 6.15 10.68 -5.18
N ILE A 139 5.79 10.07 -4.04
CA ILE A 139 5.46 8.65 -3.92
C ILE A 139 3.95 8.53 -3.77
N TYR A 140 3.34 7.60 -4.50
CA TYR A 140 1.90 7.42 -4.53
C TYR A 140 1.44 6.09 -3.95
N ILE A 141 0.20 6.04 -3.50
CA ILE A 141 -0.45 4.79 -3.09
C ILE A 141 -1.92 4.82 -3.49
N HIS A 142 -2.41 3.69 -4.00
CA HIS A 142 -3.82 3.38 -4.15
C HIS A 142 -4.26 2.54 -2.94
N THR A 143 -5.43 2.85 -2.39
CA THR A 143 -6.01 2.16 -1.24
C THR A 143 -7.54 2.26 -1.28
N GLN A 144 -8.19 1.75 -0.25
CA GLN A 144 -9.64 1.68 -0.12
C GLN A 144 -10.07 2.05 1.31
N PRO A 145 -11.31 2.53 1.52
CA PRO A 145 -11.75 3.02 2.84
C PRO A 145 -11.70 1.94 3.94
N GLY A 146 -11.84 0.65 3.60
CA GLY A 146 -11.67 -0.45 4.55
C GLY A 146 -10.27 -0.53 5.17
N SER A 147 -9.28 0.08 4.52
CA SER A 147 -7.90 0.20 5.01
C SER A 147 -7.67 1.44 5.87
N PHE A 148 -8.69 1.96 6.58
CA PHE A 148 -8.61 3.19 7.37
C PHE A 148 -7.44 3.24 8.38
N ARG A 149 -7.07 2.09 8.98
CA ARG A 149 -5.87 1.99 9.85
C ARG A 149 -4.58 2.23 9.06
N ALA A 150 -4.50 1.73 7.83
CA ALA A 150 -3.37 1.97 6.93
C ALA A 150 -3.36 3.41 6.41
N ILE A 151 -4.53 3.99 6.07
CA ILE A 151 -4.66 5.40 5.69
C ILE A 151 -4.10 6.31 6.78
N LYS A 152 -4.44 6.04 8.05
CA LYS A 152 -3.84 6.71 9.21
C LYS A 152 -2.33 6.55 9.22
N LEU A 153 -1.83 5.33 9.06
CA LEU A 153 -0.40 5.04 9.02
C LEU A 153 0.31 5.83 7.90
N TYR A 154 -0.23 5.84 6.68
CA TYR A 154 0.34 6.61 5.56
C TYR A 154 0.34 8.11 5.87
N SER A 155 -0.75 8.62 6.45
CA SER A 155 -0.83 10.03 6.85
C SER A 155 0.26 10.41 7.84
N ASP A 156 0.59 9.56 8.82
CA ASP A 156 1.70 9.83 9.73
C ASP A 156 3.03 10.04 8.98
N PHE A 157 3.26 9.28 7.89
CA PHE A 157 4.47 9.37 7.06
C PHE A 157 4.52 10.61 6.15
N GLY A 158 3.43 11.40 6.09
CA GLY A 158 3.32 12.57 5.23
C GLY A 158 2.52 12.33 3.95
N PHE A 159 1.83 11.19 3.82
CA PHE A 159 0.91 11.00 2.70
C PHE A 159 -0.36 11.84 2.90
N LYS A 160 -0.75 12.58 1.87
CA LYS A 160 -1.96 13.39 1.82
C LYS A 160 -2.97 12.73 0.90
N LEU A 161 -4.25 12.78 1.26
CA LEU A 161 -5.33 12.28 0.41
C LEU A 161 -5.44 13.17 -0.83
N LEU A 162 -5.55 12.54 -1.99
CA LEU A 162 -5.76 13.23 -3.25
C LEU A 162 -7.25 13.44 -3.50
N LYS A 163 -7.63 14.65 -3.93
CA LYS A 163 -9.01 15.03 -4.20
C LYS A 163 -9.30 15.11 -5.70
N GLY A 164 -10.33 14.40 -6.13
CA GLY A 164 -10.88 14.44 -7.48
C GLY A 164 -9.99 13.81 -8.57
N GLY A 165 -10.53 13.79 -9.79
CA GLY A 165 -9.85 13.25 -10.97
C GLY A 165 -10.04 11.76 -11.20
N THR A 166 -9.61 11.32 -12.38
CA THR A 166 -9.51 9.91 -12.76
C THR A 166 -8.02 9.58 -12.89
N ILE A 167 -7.57 8.58 -12.15
CA ILE A 167 -6.18 8.14 -12.06
C ILE A 167 -6.10 6.80 -12.79
N GLY A 168 -5.57 6.83 -14.01
CA GLY A 168 -5.62 5.67 -14.90
C GLY A 168 -7.07 5.38 -15.32
N HIS A 169 -7.51 4.16 -15.06
CA HIS A 169 -8.88 3.69 -15.29
C HIS A 169 -9.79 3.84 -14.07
N ARG A 170 -9.27 4.34 -12.93
CA ARG A 170 -9.99 4.44 -11.66
C ARG A 170 -10.43 5.88 -11.38
N VAL A 171 -11.71 6.06 -11.07
CA VAL A 171 -12.20 7.35 -10.56
C VAL A 171 -11.76 7.48 -9.10
N ASN A 172 -11.20 8.61 -8.71
CA ASN A 172 -10.92 8.87 -7.30
C ASN A 172 -12.23 9.20 -6.57
N GLU A 173 -12.55 8.43 -5.55
CA GLU A 173 -13.82 8.45 -4.83
C GLU A 173 -13.68 8.95 -3.39
N LEU A 174 -12.63 9.73 -3.10
CA LEU A 174 -12.35 10.27 -1.77
C LEU A 174 -13.59 10.85 -1.08
N GLU A 175 -14.43 11.60 -1.78
CA GLU A 175 -15.61 12.27 -1.26
C GLU A 175 -16.65 11.29 -0.72
N LYS A 176 -16.80 10.11 -1.35
CA LYS A 176 -17.64 9.04 -0.84
C LYS A 176 -17.02 8.34 0.37
N CYS A 177 -15.69 8.36 0.45
CA CYS A 177 -14.93 7.70 1.50
C CYS A 177 -14.84 8.53 2.78
N LEU A 178 -14.83 9.87 2.71
CA LEU A 178 -14.67 10.74 3.89
C LEU A 178 -15.68 10.45 5.01
N PRO A 179 -17.00 10.26 4.75
CA PRO A 179 -17.93 9.87 5.80
C PRO A 179 -17.60 8.52 6.45
N ILE A 180 -17.14 7.55 5.66
CA ILE A 180 -16.73 6.22 6.14
C ILE A 180 -15.48 6.37 7.03
N LEU A 181 -14.46 7.08 6.56
CA LEU A 181 -13.25 7.33 7.34
C LEU A 181 -13.57 8.03 8.67
N SER A 182 -14.48 9.00 8.67
CA SER A 182 -14.91 9.68 9.90
C SER A 182 -15.66 8.76 10.87
N GLU A 183 -16.36 7.72 10.39
CA GLU A 183 -17.07 6.75 11.24
C GLU A 183 -16.10 5.77 11.90
N PHE A 184 -15.09 5.30 11.16
CA PHE A 184 -14.20 4.21 11.60
C PHE A 184 -12.88 4.67 12.21
N MET A 185 -12.41 5.88 11.93
CA MET A 185 -11.17 6.41 12.51
C MET A 185 -11.43 7.10 13.84
N PRO A 186 -10.48 7.05 14.80
CA PRO A 186 -10.50 7.94 15.94
C PRO A 186 -10.56 9.40 15.46
N LYS A 187 -11.42 10.22 16.09
CA LYS A 187 -11.66 11.60 15.64
C LYS A 187 -10.38 12.40 15.43
N LYS A 188 -9.43 12.30 16.36
CA LYS A 188 -8.13 12.99 16.29
C LYS A 188 -7.35 12.60 15.02
N ASP A 189 -7.37 11.33 14.65
CA ASP A 189 -6.65 10.83 13.49
C ASP A 189 -7.33 11.28 12.19
N PHE A 190 -8.68 11.24 12.14
CA PHE A 190 -9.44 11.75 11.01
C PHE A 190 -9.21 13.26 10.79
N ASP A 191 -9.29 14.05 11.87
CA ASP A 191 -9.08 15.50 11.83
C ASP A 191 -7.65 15.88 11.39
N SER A 192 -6.69 14.95 11.50
CA SER A 192 -5.30 15.16 11.11
C SER A 192 -5.02 14.83 9.64
N LEU A 193 -5.99 14.25 8.92
CA LEU A 193 -5.85 13.92 7.51
C LEU A 193 -5.73 15.20 6.68
N GLU A 194 -4.63 15.31 5.95
CA GLU A 194 -4.44 16.35 4.95
C GLU A 194 -5.04 15.93 3.60
N ILE A 195 -5.76 16.84 2.96
CA ILE A 195 -6.36 16.65 1.64
C ILE A 195 -5.81 17.71 0.69
N VAL A 196 -5.34 17.29 -0.49
CA VAL A 196 -4.85 18.17 -1.55
C VAL A 196 -5.49 17.81 -2.88
N ASP A 197 -5.64 18.78 -3.79
CA ASP A 197 -6.13 18.48 -5.13
C ASP A 197 -5.18 17.54 -5.86
N THR A 198 -5.73 16.55 -6.58
CA THR A 198 -4.92 15.65 -7.41
C THR A 198 -4.14 16.47 -8.45
N PRO A 199 -2.80 16.37 -8.50
CA PRO A 199 -2.01 17.13 -9.45
C PRO A 199 -2.44 16.85 -10.90
N SER A 200 -2.73 17.90 -11.68
CA SER A 200 -3.15 17.72 -13.07
C SER A 200 -2.10 17.02 -13.93
N SER A 201 -0.82 17.18 -13.59
CA SER A 201 0.29 16.44 -14.20
C SER A 201 0.18 14.95 -13.96
N PHE A 202 -0.24 14.52 -12.77
CA PHE A 202 -0.42 13.11 -12.42
C PHE A 202 -1.62 12.49 -13.16
N ILE A 203 -2.76 13.20 -13.23
CA ILE A 203 -3.91 12.78 -14.04
C ILE A 203 -3.50 12.60 -15.50
N LYS A 204 -2.79 13.58 -16.07
CA LYS A 204 -2.34 13.52 -17.47
C LYS A 204 -1.35 12.38 -17.71
N LEU A 205 -0.46 12.10 -16.76
CA LEU A 205 0.55 11.04 -16.83
C LEU A 205 -0.09 9.65 -16.99
N LEU A 206 -1.26 9.46 -16.40
CA LEU A 206 -2.00 8.20 -16.35
C LEU A 206 -3.21 8.14 -17.30
N LYS A 207 -3.53 9.22 -18.03
CA LYS A 207 -4.75 9.34 -18.85
C LYS A 207 -4.99 8.16 -19.81
N ASN A 208 -3.93 7.55 -20.32
CA ASN A 208 -4.01 6.47 -21.30
C ASN A 208 -3.64 5.09 -20.70
N GLU A 209 -3.38 5.01 -19.39
CA GLU A 209 -3.08 3.75 -18.73
C GLU A 209 -4.37 3.00 -18.40
N THR A 210 -4.46 1.75 -18.86
CA THR A 210 -5.67 0.93 -18.74
C THR A 210 -5.47 -0.32 -17.89
N THR A 211 -4.24 -0.63 -17.48
CA THR A 211 -3.93 -1.80 -16.66
C THR A 211 -3.95 -1.44 -15.17
N ILE A 212 -3.72 -2.43 -14.30
CA ILE A 212 -3.85 -2.30 -12.84
C ILE A 212 -2.52 -2.05 -12.11
N GLN A 213 -1.49 -1.51 -12.77
CA GLN A 213 -0.19 -1.25 -12.11
C GLN A 213 -0.24 -0.14 -11.06
N PHE A 214 -1.33 0.61 -10.95
CA PHE A 214 -1.57 1.62 -9.91
C PHE A 214 -3.05 1.90 -9.79
#